data_AF-A0A7F8QAI4-F1
#
_entry.id   AF-A0A7F8QAI4-F1
#
_cell.length_a   1.000
_cell.length_b   1.000
_cell.length_c   1.000
_cell.angle_alpha   90.00
_cell.angle_beta   90.00
_cell.angle_gamma   90.00
#
_symmetry.space_group_name_H-M   'P 1'
#
loop_
_entity.id
_entity.type
_entity.pdbx_description
1 polymer ?
#
loop_
_entity_poly.entity_id
_entity_poly.type
_entity_poly.pdbx_seq_one_letter_code
_entity_poly.pdbx_strand_id
1 'polypeptide(L)'
;MTRLYQLMTEAQFSRCSKPAKYKKLLFALCFFHSVLLERKKFLQLGWNIIYGFNDSDFEVSENLLSLYLDEYEETPWDALKYLIAGVNYGGHVTDDWDRRLLSTYINDYFCDQSLSTPFYRLSVLEAYFIPKDGSLASYKEYISMLPSMDPPEAFGQHPNADVASQITEARTLFETLLSLQPQITPTRAGGQSREEKVLELAADVKQKIPEMIDYEGTRKLLAMDPSPLNVVLLQEIQRYNKLMETILSSLTDLEKGIQGLIVMSTSLEEIFNCIFDAHVPPLWGKAYPSQKPLASWTRDLAMRVEQFELWAKRARPPVIFWLSGFTFPTGFLTALLQSSARQNNIPVDNLSWEFIVSTVDDSNLVYPPKDGVWVRGLYLEGAGWDRKNSCLAEAEPMQLVCLMPTIHFRPTESRKKSAKGMYSCPCYYYPDRAGSADRASFVISIDLRSGTMTPDHWIKRGTALLMSLDS
;
A
#
# COMPACT_ATOMS: atom_id res chain seq x y z
N MET A 1 5.16 -18.72 19.50
CA MET A 1 4.70 -19.13 20.87
C MET A 1 5.55 -20.20 21.55
N THR A 2 5.82 -21.36 20.92
CA THR A 2 6.53 -22.50 21.54
C THR A 2 7.83 -22.10 22.24
N ARG A 3 8.66 -21.30 21.56
CA ARG A 3 9.92 -20.76 22.11
C ARG A 3 9.73 -19.94 23.38
N LEU A 4 8.79 -18.99 23.39
CA LEU A 4 8.52 -18.13 24.55
C LEU A 4 8.06 -18.94 25.76
N TYR A 5 7.14 -19.89 25.57
CA TYR A 5 6.67 -20.74 26.66
C TYR A 5 7.73 -21.72 27.16
N GLN A 6 8.65 -22.17 26.31
CA GLN A 6 9.78 -23.01 26.74
C GLN A 6 10.75 -22.26 27.66
N LEU A 7 11.01 -20.97 27.37
CA LEU A 7 11.87 -20.12 28.19
C LEU A 7 11.20 -19.67 29.50
N MET A 8 9.87 -19.70 29.55
CA MET A 8 9.11 -19.28 30.71
C MET A 8 9.28 -20.23 31.90
N THR A 9 9.58 -19.66 33.06
CA THR A 9 9.73 -20.36 34.34
C THR A 9 8.41 -20.44 35.11
N GLU A 10 8.29 -21.43 36.01
CA GLU A 10 7.11 -21.54 36.90
C GLU A 10 6.96 -20.29 37.78
N ALA A 11 8.07 -19.71 38.25
CA ALA A 11 8.06 -18.50 39.07
C ALA A 11 7.48 -17.29 38.30
N GLN A 12 7.81 -17.13 37.02
CA GLN A 12 7.22 -16.12 36.16
C GLN A 12 5.73 -16.39 35.93
N PHE A 13 5.36 -17.66 35.69
CA PHE A 13 3.98 -18.05 35.43
C PHE A 13 3.04 -17.84 36.62
N SER A 14 3.56 -17.90 37.85
CA SER A 14 2.83 -17.66 39.10
C SER A 14 3.11 -16.30 39.75
N ARG A 15 3.71 -15.35 39.03
CA ARG A 15 4.21 -14.09 39.62
C ARG A 15 3.12 -13.16 40.13
N CYS A 16 1.98 -13.10 39.44
CA CYS A 16 0.92 -12.13 39.69
C CYS A 16 -0.04 -12.60 40.79
N SER A 17 -0.52 -11.67 41.63
CA SER A 17 -1.52 -11.90 42.69
C SER A 17 -2.87 -12.39 42.15
N LYS A 18 -3.16 -12.12 40.87
CA LYS A 18 -4.40 -12.52 40.17
C LYS A 18 -4.08 -13.54 39.06
N PRO A 19 -3.72 -14.79 39.42
CA PRO A 19 -3.14 -15.75 38.48
C PRO A 19 -4.06 -16.09 37.31
N ALA A 20 -5.38 -16.20 37.54
CA ALA A 20 -6.33 -16.54 36.48
C ALA A 20 -6.40 -15.45 35.38
N LYS A 21 -6.39 -14.16 35.76
CA LYS A 21 -6.37 -13.05 34.80
C LYS A 21 -5.02 -12.97 34.09
N TYR A 22 -3.94 -13.05 34.86
CA TYR A 22 -2.57 -12.96 34.36
C TYR A 22 -2.28 -14.02 33.29
N LYS A 23 -2.55 -15.30 33.57
CA LYS A 23 -2.26 -16.39 32.62
C LYS A 23 -3.02 -16.26 31.30
N LYS A 24 -4.29 -15.82 31.34
CA LYS A 24 -5.08 -15.57 30.13
C LYS A 24 -4.47 -14.44 29.28
N LEU A 25 -4.15 -13.32 29.91
CA LEU A 25 -3.57 -12.17 29.22
C LEU A 25 -2.12 -12.40 28.78
N LEU A 26 -1.37 -13.20 29.52
CA LEU A 26 -0.02 -13.63 29.13
C LEU A 26 -0.06 -14.50 27.88
N PHE A 27 -1.03 -15.42 27.79
CA PHE A 27 -1.24 -16.21 26.57
C PHE A 27 -1.65 -15.31 25.40
N ALA A 28 -2.58 -14.37 25.62
CA ALA A 28 -2.98 -13.38 24.61
C ALA A 28 -1.81 -12.49 24.16
N LEU A 29 -0.91 -12.08 25.08
CA LEU A 29 0.30 -11.32 24.80
C LEU A 29 1.32 -12.13 23.98
N CYS A 30 1.50 -13.41 24.32
CA CYS A 30 2.37 -14.31 23.57
C CYS A 30 1.86 -14.55 22.14
N PHE A 31 0.54 -14.69 21.99
CA PHE A 31 -0.10 -14.77 20.68
C PHE A 31 0.05 -13.44 19.92
N PHE A 32 -0.23 -12.30 20.55
CA PHE A 32 -0.03 -10.96 19.99
C PHE A 32 1.38 -10.80 19.42
N HIS A 33 2.41 -11.03 20.25
CA HIS A 33 3.81 -10.95 19.83
C HIS A 33 4.12 -11.90 18.65
N SER A 34 3.60 -13.14 18.71
CA SER A 34 3.79 -14.11 17.62
C SER A 34 3.14 -13.64 16.31
N VAL A 35 1.93 -13.05 16.37
CA VAL A 35 1.26 -12.48 15.19
C VAL A 35 2.08 -11.34 14.59
N LEU A 36 2.63 -10.43 15.41
CA LEU A 36 3.42 -9.31 14.90
C LEU A 36 4.67 -9.78 14.14
N LEU A 37 5.34 -10.81 14.66
CA LEU A 37 6.52 -11.42 14.03
C LEU A 37 6.16 -12.13 12.72
N GLU A 38 5.19 -13.04 12.75
CA GLU A 38 4.83 -13.87 11.59
C GLU A 38 4.18 -13.06 10.48
N ARG A 39 3.56 -11.90 10.79
CA ARG A 39 3.02 -11.01 9.76
C ARG A 39 4.05 -10.51 8.77
N LYS A 40 5.33 -10.47 9.13
CA LYS A 40 6.43 -10.14 8.20
C LYS A 40 6.46 -11.07 6.99
N LYS A 41 5.99 -12.31 7.12
CA LYS A 41 5.87 -13.29 6.02
C LYS A 41 5.00 -12.76 4.87
N PHE A 42 4.05 -11.87 5.13
CA PHE A 42 3.14 -11.34 4.09
C PHE A 42 3.67 -10.06 3.43
N LEU A 43 4.94 -9.68 3.67
CA LEU A 43 5.57 -8.49 3.10
C LEU A 43 4.68 -7.25 3.28
N GLN A 44 4.41 -6.50 2.21
CA GLN A 44 3.63 -5.26 2.20
C GLN A 44 2.14 -5.42 2.56
N LEU A 45 1.59 -6.64 2.47
CA LEU A 45 0.24 -6.95 2.96
C LEU A 45 0.22 -7.15 4.48
N GLY A 46 1.35 -7.57 5.05
CA GLY A 46 1.55 -7.78 6.47
C GLY A 46 1.78 -6.47 7.21
N TRP A 47 2.79 -5.74 6.77
CA TRP A 47 3.21 -4.43 7.28
C TRP A 47 3.62 -3.55 6.11
N ASN A 48 3.31 -2.25 6.16
CA ASN A 48 3.83 -1.33 5.14
C ASN A 48 5.36 -1.27 5.20
N ILE A 49 5.91 -1.25 6.41
CA ILE A 49 7.35 -1.30 6.67
C ILE A 49 7.68 -2.53 7.52
N ILE A 50 8.73 -3.26 7.15
CA ILE A 50 9.18 -4.42 7.91
C ILE A 50 9.84 -3.98 9.22
N TYR A 51 9.19 -4.26 10.35
CA TYR A 51 9.70 -3.99 11.70
C TYR A 51 10.42 -5.20 12.32
N GLY A 52 11.38 -4.93 13.19
CA GLY A 52 12.14 -5.94 13.94
C GLY A 52 11.73 -5.98 15.41
N PHE A 53 10.66 -6.70 15.73
CA PHE A 53 10.27 -6.95 17.12
C PHE A 53 11.16 -8.02 17.75
N ASN A 54 11.47 -7.88 19.03
CA ASN A 54 12.43 -8.71 19.74
C ASN A 54 11.88 -9.25 21.06
N ASP A 55 12.64 -10.13 21.71
CA ASP A 55 12.24 -10.77 22.97
C ASP A 55 12.15 -9.75 24.12
N SER A 56 13.00 -8.72 24.11
CA SER A 56 12.96 -7.66 25.12
C SER A 56 11.63 -6.90 25.09
N ASP A 57 11.05 -6.68 23.90
CA ASP A 57 9.71 -6.09 23.79
C ASP A 57 8.66 -6.96 24.50
N PHE A 58 8.76 -8.30 24.36
CA PHE A 58 7.86 -9.22 25.05
C PHE A 58 8.08 -9.21 26.57
N GLU A 59 9.33 -9.31 27.03
CA GLU A 59 9.68 -9.31 28.46
C GLU A 59 9.23 -8.03 29.17
N VAL A 60 9.43 -6.86 28.55
CA VAL A 60 8.95 -5.57 29.08
C VAL A 60 7.43 -5.56 29.16
N SER A 61 6.75 -6.05 28.13
CA SER A 61 5.27 -6.12 28.12
C SER A 61 4.73 -7.08 29.18
N GLU A 62 5.39 -8.21 29.41
CA GLU A 62 5.04 -9.16 30.47
C GLU A 62 5.19 -8.53 31.86
N ASN A 63 6.28 -7.79 32.09
CA ASN A 63 6.52 -7.07 33.34
C ASN A 63 5.45 -6.02 33.60
N LEU A 64 5.15 -5.18 32.59
CA LEU A 64 4.08 -4.19 32.66
C LEU A 64 2.73 -4.84 32.95
N LEU A 65 2.42 -5.95 32.29
CA LEU A 65 1.19 -6.70 32.52
C LEU A 65 1.07 -7.15 33.97
N SER A 66 2.12 -7.75 34.56
CA SER A 66 2.08 -8.18 35.96
C SER A 66 1.92 -7.01 36.94
N LEU A 67 2.69 -5.93 36.73
CA LEU A 67 2.71 -4.77 37.61
C LEU A 67 1.33 -4.11 37.69
N TYR A 68 0.71 -3.84 36.54
CA TYR A 68 -0.58 -3.17 36.48
C TYR A 68 -1.74 -4.05 36.95
N LEU A 69 -1.66 -5.38 36.77
CA LEU A 69 -2.68 -6.28 37.31
C LEU A 69 -2.64 -6.39 38.84
N ASP A 70 -1.45 -6.24 39.43
CA ASP A 70 -1.26 -6.26 40.88
C ASP A 70 -1.61 -4.93 41.54
N GLU A 71 -1.28 -3.80 40.90
CA GLU A 71 -1.50 -2.45 41.44
C GLU A 71 -2.98 -2.04 41.43
N TYR A 72 -3.74 -2.40 40.40
CA TYR A 72 -5.12 -1.95 40.20
C TYR A 72 -6.13 -3.07 40.42
N GLU A 73 -7.21 -2.84 41.17
CA GLU A 73 -8.30 -3.82 41.37
C GLU A 73 -9.00 -4.18 40.05
N GLU A 74 -9.45 -3.15 39.33
CA GLU A 74 -9.98 -3.23 37.97
C GLU A 74 -8.86 -3.25 36.93
N THR A 75 -9.07 -3.94 35.82
CA THR A 75 -8.05 -4.09 34.78
C THR A 75 -7.95 -2.79 33.97
N PRO A 76 -6.81 -2.07 33.99
CA PRO A 76 -6.68 -0.78 33.33
C PRO A 76 -6.38 -0.95 31.84
N TRP A 77 -7.41 -1.27 31.05
CA TRP A 77 -7.28 -1.63 29.64
C TRP A 77 -6.56 -0.57 28.80
N ASP A 78 -6.96 0.69 28.91
CA ASP A 78 -6.40 1.77 28.11
C ASP A 78 -4.90 1.97 28.40
N ALA A 79 -4.51 1.89 29.68
CA ALA A 79 -3.11 1.99 30.09
C ALA A 79 -2.29 0.80 29.57
N LEU A 80 -2.78 -0.44 29.74
CA LEU A 80 -2.10 -1.64 29.26
C LEU A 80 -1.92 -1.62 27.73
N LYS A 81 -2.99 -1.29 26.99
CA LYS A 81 -2.94 -1.19 25.53
C LYS A 81 -1.97 -0.12 25.07
N TYR A 82 -2.03 1.06 25.67
CA TYR A 82 -1.15 2.17 25.31
C TYR A 82 0.31 1.87 25.63
N LEU A 83 0.62 1.31 26.80
CA LEU A 83 2.00 0.99 27.18
C LEU A 83 2.58 -0.13 26.33
N ILE A 84 1.81 -1.20 26.09
CA ILE A 84 2.26 -2.35 25.30
C ILE A 84 2.33 -1.98 23.82
N ALA A 85 1.20 -1.61 23.21
CA ALA A 85 1.13 -1.39 21.77
C ALA A 85 1.53 0.02 21.35
N GLY A 86 1.21 1.06 22.13
CA GLY A 86 1.51 2.44 21.77
C GLY A 86 2.97 2.83 22.02
N VAL A 87 3.53 2.43 23.16
CA VAL A 87 4.88 2.83 23.58
C VAL A 87 5.91 1.75 23.26
N ASN A 88 5.72 0.53 23.76
CA ASN A 88 6.75 -0.51 23.67
C ASN A 88 6.90 -1.05 22.23
N TYR A 89 5.86 -1.72 21.70
CA TYR A 89 5.88 -2.15 20.30
C TYR A 89 5.77 -0.97 19.32
N GLY A 90 4.94 0.03 19.65
CA GLY A 90 4.72 1.21 18.83
C GLY A 90 5.94 2.13 18.71
N GLY A 91 6.92 2.01 19.61
CA GLY A 91 8.21 2.70 19.52
C GLY A 91 9.03 2.29 18.28
N HIS A 92 8.82 1.08 17.78
CA HIS A 92 9.43 0.60 16.53
C HIS A 92 8.65 1.03 15.28
N VAL A 93 7.35 1.30 15.43
CA VAL A 93 6.43 1.53 14.31
C VAL A 93 6.38 3.01 13.96
N THR A 94 6.82 3.31 12.75
CA THR A 94 6.94 4.68 12.22
C THR A 94 5.77 5.10 11.34
N ASP A 95 5.07 4.15 10.70
CA ASP A 95 3.95 4.43 9.80
C ASP A 95 2.61 4.43 10.56
N ASP A 96 1.76 5.42 10.30
CA ASP A 96 0.49 5.59 11.00
C ASP A 96 -0.53 4.49 10.69
N TRP A 97 -0.50 3.91 9.47
CA TRP A 97 -1.38 2.81 9.10
C TRP A 97 -0.93 1.50 9.75
N ASP A 98 0.37 1.29 9.88
CA ASP A 98 0.92 0.17 10.66
C ASP A 98 0.63 0.34 12.18
N ARG A 99 0.65 1.57 12.72
CA ARG A 99 0.22 1.84 14.10
C ARG A 99 -1.27 1.54 14.32
N ARG A 100 -2.11 1.86 13.33
CA ARG A 100 -3.53 1.49 13.32
C ARG A 100 -3.70 -0.03 13.34
N LEU A 101 -2.94 -0.76 12.54
CA LEU A 101 -2.95 -2.24 12.54
C LEU A 101 -2.53 -2.81 13.90
N LEU A 102 -1.44 -2.32 14.48
CA LEU A 102 -0.96 -2.73 15.80
C LEU A 102 -2.01 -2.50 16.89
N SER A 103 -2.66 -1.33 16.85
CA SER A 103 -3.75 -0.97 17.77
C SER A 103 -4.99 -1.85 17.57
N THR A 104 -5.26 -2.30 16.34
CA THR A 104 -6.38 -3.22 16.04
C THR A 104 -6.15 -4.57 16.71
N TYR A 105 -4.94 -5.12 16.62
CA TYR A 105 -4.62 -6.40 17.26
C TYR A 105 -4.69 -6.33 18.79
N ILE A 106 -4.10 -5.32 19.41
CA ILE A 106 -4.11 -5.24 20.88
C ILE A 106 -5.54 -5.04 21.39
N ASN A 107 -6.39 -4.30 20.68
CA ASN A 107 -7.78 -4.09 21.09
C ASN A 107 -8.61 -5.37 21.08
N ASP A 108 -8.37 -6.26 20.11
CA ASP A 108 -9.07 -7.53 20.01
C ASP A 108 -8.62 -8.55 21.06
N TYR A 109 -7.36 -8.49 21.49
CA TYR A 109 -6.79 -9.43 22.46
C TYR A 109 -6.95 -8.97 23.91
N PHE A 110 -6.83 -7.67 24.17
CA PHE A 110 -6.94 -7.07 25.51
C PHE A 110 -8.32 -6.44 25.68
N CYS A 111 -9.31 -7.25 26.03
CA CYS A 111 -10.68 -6.82 26.23
C CYS A 111 -11.37 -7.65 27.32
N ASP A 112 -12.48 -7.17 27.87
CA ASP A 112 -13.22 -7.90 28.91
C ASP A 112 -13.72 -9.28 28.42
N GLN A 113 -13.97 -9.42 27.11
CA GLN A 113 -14.37 -10.67 26.50
C GLN A 113 -13.27 -11.74 26.60
N SER A 114 -11.99 -11.37 26.53
CA SER A 114 -10.87 -12.32 26.63
C SER A 114 -10.71 -12.90 28.04
N LEU A 115 -11.16 -12.15 29.06
CA LEU A 115 -11.19 -12.62 30.45
C LEU A 115 -12.46 -13.40 30.79
N SER A 116 -13.62 -12.94 30.34
CA SER A 116 -14.93 -13.50 30.72
C SER A 116 -15.34 -14.72 29.90
N THR A 117 -14.96 -14.79 28.63
CA THR A 117 -15.40 -15.86 27.71
C THR A 117 -14.55 -17.11 27.90
N PRO A 118 -15.15 -18.30 28.10
CA PRO A 118 -14.40 -19.55 28.07
C PRO A 118 -13.92 -19.84 26.64
N PHE A 119 -12.67 -20.27 26.48
CA PHE A 119 -12.07 -20.53 25.17
C PHE A 119 -12.21 -19.34 24.19
N TYR A 120 -11.92 -18.14 24.69
CA TYR A 120 -11.94 -16.94 23.85
C TYR A 120 -11.04 -17.15 22.63
N ARG A 121 -11.64 -17.03 21.43
CA ARG A 121 -10.94 -17.23 20.16
C ARG A 121 -10.08 -16.02 19.86
N LEU A 122 -8.79 -16.26 19.61
CA LEU A 122 -7.82 -15.21 19.23
C LEU A 122 -7.75 -15.04 17.72
N SER A 123 -8.22 -16.04 16.96
CA SER A 123 -8.34 -15.98 15.51
C SER A 123 -9.76 -16.36 15.08
N VAL A 124 -10.08 -16.15 13.80
CA VAL A 124 -11.29 -16.67 13.15
C VAL A 124 -11.34 -18.21 13.23
N LEU A 125 -10.17 -18.84 13.28
CA LEU A 125 -10.00 -20.29 13.33
C LEU A 125 -10.31 -20.86 14.72
N GLU A 126 -10.96 -22.03 14.74
CA GLU A 126 -11.40 -22.66 15.98
C GLU A 126 -10.26 -23.21 16.84
N ALA A 127 -9.10 -23.46 16.24
CA ALA A 127 -7.95 -24.04 16.93
C ALA A 127 -7.24 -23.04 17.86
N TYR A 128 -7.32 -21.72 17.59
CA TYR A 128 -6.56 -20.70 18.30
C TYR A 128 -7.42 -19.97 19.32
N PHE A 129 -7.39 -20.45 20.56
CA PHE A 129 -8.13 -19.87 21.66
C PHE A 129 -7.28 -19.83 22.94
N ILE A 130 -7.73 -19.04 23.91
CA ILE A 130 -7.09 -19.01 25.24
C ILE A 130 -7.46 -20.31 25.98
N PRO A 131 -6.49 -21.18 26.32
CA PRO A 131 -6.77 -22.46 26.97
C PRO A 131 -7.33 -22.27 28.38
N LYS A 132 -7.86 -23.36 28.96
CA LYS A 132 -8.34 -23.34 30.35
C LYS A 132 -7.18 -23.06 31.32
N ASP A 133 -7.51 -22.48 32.47
CA ASP A 133 -6.52 -22.32 33.53
C ASP A 133 -5.98 -23.68 33.99
N GLY A 134 -4.67 -23.73 34.22
CA GLY A 134 -3.91 -24.96 34.41
C GLY A 134 -2.45 -24.68 34.77
N SER A 135 -1.64 -25.75 34.78
CA SER A 135 -0.19 -25.68 34.99
C SER A 135 0.53 -25.17 33.73
N LEU A 136 1.76 -24.70 33.86
CA LEU A 136 2.58 -24.30 32.72
C LEU A 136 2.72 -25.45 31.69
N ALA A 137 2.84 -26.69 32.15
CA ALA A 137 2.88 -27.87 31.30
C ALA A 137 1.64 -28.00 30.41
N SER A 138 0.43 -27.76 30.95
CA SER A 138 -0.81 -27.83 30.16
C SER A 138 -0.86 -26.78 29.04
N TYR A 139 -0.32 -25.59 29.27
CA TYR A 139 -0.21 -24.55 28.24
C TYR A 139 0.81 -24.96 27.16
N LYS A 140 1.96 -25.52 27.56
CA LYS A 140 2.98 -26.04 26.63
C LYS A 140 2.41 -27.17 25.75
N GLU A 141 1.66 -28.09 26.35
CA GLU A 141 0.98 -29.17 25.63
C GLU A 141 -0.03 -28.61 24.62
N TYR A 142 -0.88 -27.67 25.03
CA TYR A 142 -1.84 -27.04 24.11
C TYR A 142 -1.14 -26.37 22.91
N ILE A 143 -0.08 -25.61 23.15
CA ILE A 143 0.71 -24.98 22.07
C ILE A 143 1.31 -26.04 21.14
N SER A 144 1.76 -27.19 21.67
CA SER A 144 2.29 -28.28 20.85
C SER A 144 1.25 -29.00 20.00
N MET A 145 -0.04 -28.89 20.34
CA MET A 145 -1.15 -29.43 19.54
C MET A 145 -1.58 -28.50 18.41
N LEU A 146 -1.12 -27.25 18.39
CA LEU A 146 -1.40 -26.32 17.28
C LEU A 146 -0.70 -26.78 15.99
N PRO A 147 -1.22 -26.41 14.82
CA PRO A 147 -0.60 -26.74 13.54
C PRO A 147 0.86 -26.29 13.48
N SER A 148 1.72 -27.10 12.84
CA SER A 148 3.12 -26.71 12.60
C SER A 148 3.27 -25.61 11.55
N MET A 149 2.32 -25.55 10.61
CA MET A 149 2.20 -24.51 9.61
C MET A 149 0.87 -23.80 9.82
N ASP A 150 0.95 -22.58 10.36
CA ASP A 150 -0.23 -21.76 10.63
C ASP A 150 -0.79 -21.21 9.31
N PRO A 151 -2.09 -21.38 9.02
CA PRO A 151 -2.71 -20.79 7.84
C PRO A 151 -2.82 -19.26 7.98
N PRO A 152 -2.88 -18.49 6.87
CA PRO A 152 -2.91 -17.02 6.90
C PRO A 152 -4.02 -16.42 7.75
N GLU A 153 -5.17 -17.09 7.83
CA GLU A 153 -6.32 -16.69 8.62
C GLU A 153 -6.02 -16.65 10.13
N ALA A 154 -5.03 -17.44 10.60
CA ALA A 154 -4.53 -17.38 11.97
C ALA A 154 -4.09 -15.96 12.34
N PHE A 155 -3.52 -15.25 11.37
CA PHE A 155 -3.01 -13.88 11.49
C PHE A 155 -4.01 -12.83 11.01
N GLY A 156 -5.25 -13.20 10.66
CA GLY A 156 -6.23 -12.29 10.06
C GLY A 156 -5.98 -11.98 8.57
N GLN A 157 -5.10 -12.73 7.90
CA GLN A 157 -4.82 -12.57 6.46
C GLN A 157 -5.64 -13.52 5.59
N HIS A 158 -5.88 -13.11 4.35
CA HIS A 158 -6.55 -13.95 3.36
C HIS A 158 -5.53 -14.94 2.75
N PRO A 159 -5.91 -16.17 2.36
CA PRO A 159 -5.01 -17.13 1.70
C PRO A 159 -4.26 -16.56 0.48
N ASN A 160 -4.90 -15.66 -0.27
CA ASN A 160 -4.26 -14.97 -1.41
C ASN A 160 -2.99 -14.20 -1.01
N ALA A 161 -2.88 -13.73 0.24
CA ALA A 161 -1.69 -13.01 0.71
C ALA A 161 -0.47 -13.93 0.82
N ASP A 162 -0.66 -15.20 1.20
CA ASP A 162 0.44 -16.18 1.25
C ASP A 162 0.92 -16.53 -0.15
N VAL A 163 -0.02 -16.75 -1.08
CA VAL A 163 0.30 -16.99 -2.50
C VAL A 163 1.07 -15.79 -3.09
N ALA A 164 0.60 -14.57 -2.82
CA ALA A 164 1.25 -13.36 -3.33
C ALA A 164 2.66 -13.18 -2.75
N SER A 165 2.84 -13.42 -1.45
CA SER A 165 4.16 -13.37 -0.82
C SER A 165 5.12 -14.39 -1.45
N GLN A 166 4.68 -15.64 -1.62
CA GLN A 166 5.49 -16.68 -2.27
C GLN A 166 5.88 -16.33 -3.71
N ILE A 167 4.98 -15.69 -4.47
CA ILE A 167 5.28 -15.19 -5.82
C ILE A 167 6.38 -14.11 -5.75
N THR A 168 6.29 -13.17 -4.81
CA THR A 168 7.28 -12.10 -4.65
C THR A 168 8.64 -12.65 -4.21
N GLU A 169 8.69 -13.54 -3.22
CA GLU A 169 9.92 -14.20 -2.79
C GLU A 169 10.57 -14.99 -3.93
N ALA A 170 9.78 -15.71 -4.73
CA ALA A 170 10.27 -16.42 -5.91
C ALA A 170 10.86 -15.46 -6.97
N ARG A 171 10.22 -14.30 -7.20
CA ARG A 171 10.75 -13.27 -8.10
C ARG A 171 12.09 -12.73 -7.59
N THR A 172 12.19 -12.38 -6.31
CA THR A 172 13.45 -11.91 -5.71
C THR A 172 14.54 -12.96 -5.81
N LEU A 173 14.21 -14.26 -5.63
CA LEU A 173 15.15 -15.35 -5.84
C LEU A 173 15.63 -15.41 -7.30
N PHE A 174 14.73 -15.32 -8.28
CA PHE A 174 15.11 -15.33 -9.69
C PHE A 174 15.94 -14.11 -10.09
N GLU A 175 15.60 -12.91 -9.61
CA GLU A 175 16.40 -11.70 -9.81
C GLU A 175 17.80 -11.86 -9.23
N THR A 176 17.90 -12.41 -8.01
CA THR A 176 19.19 -12.69 -7.38
C THR A 176 20.01 -13.68 -8.22
N LEU A 177 19.39 -14.76 -8.71
CA LEU A 177 20.06 -15.74 -9.58
C LEU A 177 20.52 -15.13 -10.91
N LEU A 178 19.70 -14.27 -11.53
CA LEU A 178 20.08 -13.55 -12.75
C LEU A 178 21.26 -12.61 -12.50
N SER A 179 21.30 -11.94 -11.35
CA SER A 179 22.41 -11.05 -10.98
C SER A 179 23.74 -11.80 -10.77
N LEU A 180 23.67 -13.07 -10.36
CA LEU A 180 24.83 -13.95 -10.18
C LEU A 180 25.31 -14.60 -11.48
N GLN A 181 24.54 -14.52 -12.56
CA GLN A 181 24.93 -15.11 -13.84
C GLN A 181 26.15 -14.36 -14.40
N PRO A 182 27.24 -15.05 -14.78
CA PRO A 182 28.42 -14.39 -15.33
C PRO A 182 28.02 -13.65 -16.61
N GLN A 183 28.23 -12.33 -16.61
CA GLN A 183 27.99 -11.43 -17.75
C GLN A 183 28.95 -11.67 -18.93
N ILE A 184 29.77 -12.73 -18.84
CA ILE A 184 30.69 -13.18 -19.88
C ILE A 184 29.86 -14.03 -20.85
N THR A 185 29.29 -13.39 -21.87
CA THR A 185 28.73 -14.12 -23.00
C THR A 185 29.86 -14.95 -23.65
N PRO A 186 29.75 -16.27 -23.77
CA PRO A 186 30.56 -16.99 -24.73
C PRO A 186 30.17 -16.44 -26.11
N THR A 187 31.15 -16.07 -26.91
CA THR A 187 31.02 -15.74 -28.33
C THR A 187 30.47 -16.94 -29.09
N ARG A 188 29.17 -17.23 -28.95
CA ARG A 188 28.46 -18.07 -29.90
C ARG A 188 28.25 -17.23 -31.15
N ALA A 189 28.97 -17.58 -32.21
CA ALA A 189 28.75 -17.05 -33.54
C ALA A 189 27.27 -17.22 -33.92
N GLY A 190 26.50 -16.12 -33.94
CA GLY A 190 25.10 -16.10 -34.37
C GLY A 190 24.07 -15.56 -33.38
N GLY A 191 24.44 -15.12 -32.17
CA GLY A 191 23.54 -14.40 -31.25
C GLY A 191 23.58 -12.88 -31.46
N GLN A 192 22.44 -12.19 -31.31
CA GLN A 192 22.35 -10.72 -31.30
C GLN A 192 23.30 -10.15 -30.23
N SER A 193 24.06 -9.11 -30.57
CA SER A 193 24.96 -8.45 -29.60
C SER A 193 24.14 -7.71 -28.52
N ARG A 194 24.76 -7.43 -27.36
CA ARG A 194 24.08 -6.68 -26.28
C ARG A 194 23.71 -5.28 -26.78
N GLU A 195 24.60 -4.69 -27.55
CA GLU A 195 24.47 -3.40 -28.19
C GLU A 195 23.30 -3.38 -29.19
N GLU A 196 23.21 -4.37 -30.07
CA GLU A 196 22.09 -4.50 -31.02
C GLU A 196 20.74 -4.61 -30.31
N LYS A 197 20.65 -5.42 -29.25
CA LYS A 197 19.43 -5.58 -28.45
C LYS A 197 19.02 -4.26 -27.79
N VAL A 198 19.97 -3.54 -27.20
CA VAL A 198 19.70 -2.24 -26.56
C VAL A 198 19.25 -1.21 -27.58
N LEU A 199 19.88 -1.15 -28.76
CA LEU A 199 19.49 -0.24 -29.83
C LEU A 199 18.07 -0.53 -30.34
N GLU A 200 17.69 -1.80 -30.48
CA GLU A 200 16.33 -2.20 -30.88
C GLU A 200 15.29 -1.75 -29.84
N LEU A 201 15.53 -2.02 -28.56
CA LEU A 201 14.63 -1.59 -27.47
C LEU A 201 14.57 -0.07 -27.34
N ALA A 202 15.70 0.62 -27.47
CA ALA A 202 15.76 2.08 -27.45
C ALA A 202 14.97 2.69 -28.61
N ALA A 203 15.06 2.11 -29.82
CA ALA A 203 14.30 2.55 -30.99
C ALA A 203 12.79 2.33 -30.79
N ASP A 204 12.38 1.18 -30.25
CA ASP A 204 10.96 0.89 -29.94
C ASP A 204 10.39 1.87 -28.91
N VAL A 205 11.15 2.17 -27.84
CA VAL A 205 10.75 3.17 -26.84
C VAL A 205 10.64 4.55 -27.50
N LYS A 206 11.63 4.96 -28.29
CA LYS A 206 11.65 6.26 -28.99
C LYS A 206 10.47 6.42 -29.95
N GLN A 207 10.04 5.35 -30.62
CA GLN A 207 8.89 5.37 -31.53
C GLN A 207 7.56 5.51 -30.78
N LYS A 208 7.45 4.97 -29.57
CA LYS A 208 6.21 4.95 -28.77
C LYS A 208 6.02 6.17 -27.89
N ILE A 209 7.06 6.98 -27.67
CA ILE A 209 6.95 8.23 -26.93
C ILE A 209 6.11 9.23 -27.72
N PRO A 210 5.05 9.80 -27.13
CA PRO A 210 4.21 10.79 -27.79
C PRO A 210 4.93 12.12 -28.02
N GLU A 211 4.35 12.96 -28.88
CA GLU A 211 4.85 14.32 -29.11
C GLU A 211 4.66 15.21 -27.87
N MET A 212 5.53 16.23 -27.75
CA MET A 212 5.44 17.20 -26.66
C MET A 212 4.15 18.01 -26.76
N ILE A 213 3.50 18.24 -25.62
CA ILE A 213 2.27 19.04 -25.57
C ILE A 213 2.65 20.52 -25.70
N ASP A 214 1.94 21.28 -26.54
CA ASP A 214 2.15 22.73 -26.70
C ASP A 214 1.76 23.50 -25.43
N TYR A 215 2.75 23.73 -24.58
CA TYR A 215 2.60 24.47 -23.33
C TYR A 215 2.19 25.93 -23.57
N GLU A 216 2.79 26.61 -24.54
CA GLU A 216 2.55 28.04 -24.75
C GLU A 216 1.17 28.31 -25.34
N GLY A 217 0.75 27.50 -26.31
CA GLY A 217 -0.61 27.55 -26.87
C GLY A 217 -1.65 27.26 -25.79
N THR A 218 -1.45 26.21 -25.00
CA THR A 218 -2.36 25.85 -23.89
C THR A 218 -2.45 26.96 -22.85
N ARG A 219 -1.32 27.55 -22.45
CA ARG A 219 -1.29 28.68 -21.50
C ARG A 219 -2.04 29.90 -22.01
N LYS A 220 -1.90 30.24 -23.30
CA LYS A 220 -2.63 31.36 -23.92
C LYS A 220 -4.13 31.11 -23.97
N LEU A 221 -4.56 29.88 -24.30
CA LEU A 221 -5.97 29.50 -24.35
C LEU A 221 -6.64 29.55 -22.97
N LEU A 222 -5.92 29.16 -21.92
CA LEU A 222 -6.43 29.13 -20.54
C LEU A 222 -6.23 30.44 -19.76
N ALA A 223 -5.59 31.45 -20.37
CA ALA A 223 -5.27 32.71 -19.69
C ALA A 223 -6.49 33.48 -19.17
N MET A 224 -7.65 33.27 -19.80
CA MET A 224 -8.91 33.95 -19.44
C MET A 224 -9.66 33.28 -18.28
N ASP A 225 -9.28 32.06 -17.88
CA ASP A 225 -9.89 31.33 -16.76
C ASP A 225 -8.82 30.82 -15.78
N PRO A 226 -8.50 31.58 -14.71
CA PRO A 226 -7.50 31.22 -13.71
C PRO A 226 -8.04 30.18 -12.70
N SER A 227 -8.69 29.13 -13.20
CA SER A 227 -9.11 27.99 -12.40
C SER A 227 -7.88 27.25 -11.83
N PRO A 228 -7.88 26.83 -10.55
CA PRO A 228 -6.80 26.01 -9.98
C PRO A 228 -6.48 24.75 -10.80
N LEU A 229 -7.49 24.17 -11.46
CA LEU A 229 -7.31 22.98 -12.31
C LEU A 229 -6.48 23.27 -13.56
N ASN A 230 -6.60 24.47 -14.14
CA ASN A 230 -5.80 24.88 -15.29
C ASN A 230 -4.33 25.07 -14.89
N VAL A 231 -4.07 25.53 -13.67
CA VAL A 231 -2.70 25.61 -13.12
C VAL A 231 -2.10 24.22 -12.97
N VAL A 232 -2.86 23.25 -12.45
CA VAL A 232 -2.42 21.85 -12.34
C VAL A 232 -2.12 21.28 -13.73
N LEU A 233 -3.00 21.47 -14.71
CA LEU A 233 -2.76 21.01 -16.09
C LEU A 233 -1.44 21.55 -16.64
N LEU A 234 -1.18 22.85 -16.52
CA LEU A 234 0.06 23.46 -17.01
C LEU A 234 1.30 22.90 -16.30
N GLN A 235 1.23 22.65 -14.99
CA GLN A 235 2.33 22.02 -14.25
C GLN A 235 2.57 20.57 -14.69
N GLU A 236 1.51 19.79 -14.89
CA GLU A 236 1.62 18.40 -15.37
C GLU A 236 2.22 18.35 -16.79
N ILE A 237 1.76 19.22 -17.70
CA ILE A 237 2.33 19.36 -19.05
C ILE A 237 3.84 19.65 -18.96
N GLN A 238 4.24 20.62 -18.12
CA GLN A 238 5.65 20.96 -17.96
C GLN A 238 6.49 19.78 -17.45
N ARG A 239 5.98 19.02 -16.47
CA ARG A 239 6.67 17.83 -15.93
C ARG A 239 6.79 16.71 -16.97
N TYR A 240 5.71 16.42 -17.71
CA TYR A 240 5.73 15.40 -18.75
C TYR A 240 6.62 15.79 -19.93
N ASN A 241 6.55 17.03 -20.41
CA ASN A 241 7.46 17.52 -21.45
C ASN A 241 8.92 17.41 -20.99
N LYS A 242 9.22 17.77 -19.74
CA LYS A 242 10.58 17.65 -19.21
C LYS A 242 11.07 16.20 -19.12
N LEU A 243 10.19 15.28 -18.74
CA LEU A 243 10.46 13.85 -18.74
C LEU A 243 10.73 13.36 -20.17
N MET A 244 9.87 13.68 -21.13
CA MET A 244 10.03 13.27 -22.53
C MET A 244 11.33 13.82 -23.15
N GLU A 245 11.68 15.09 -22.89
CA GLU A 245 12.98 15.66 -23.26
C GLU A 245 14.15 14.81 -22.73
N THR A 246 14.09 14.46 -21.45
CA THR A 246 15.14 13.72 -20.76
C THR A 246 15.28 12.30 -21.33
N ILE A 247 14.16 11.63 -21.63
CA ILE A 247 14.17 10.31 -22.25
C ILE A 247 14.79 10.41 -23.65
N LEU A 248 14.30 11.31 -24.50
CA LEU A 248 14.79 11.45 -25.88
C LEU A 248 16.27 11.83 -25.94
N SER A 249 16.74 12.74 -25.08
CA SER A 249 18.16 13.08 -24.99
C SER A 249 18.98 11.87 -24.54
N SER A 250 18.53 11.17 -23.49
CA SER A 250 19.25 10.02 -22.96
C SER A 250 19.35 8.85 -23.95
N LEU A 251 18.29 8.57 -24.72
CA LEU A 251 18.29 7.55 -25.77
C LEU A 251 19.20 7.94 -26.95
N THR A 252 19.22 9.22 -27.30
CA THR A 252 20.09 9.72 -28.38
C THR A 252 21.56 9.68 -27.99
N ASP A 253 21.88 10.03 -26.74
CA ASP A 253 23.24 9.97 -26.22
C ASP A 253 23.69 8.51 -26.02
N LEU A 254 22.79 7.61 -25.63
CA LEU A 254 23.04 6.17 -25.58
C LEU A 254 23.37 5.60 -26.96
N GLU A 255 22.59 5.95 -27.99
CA GLU A 255 22.83 5.53 -29.38
C GLU A 255 24.21 5.97 -29.87
N LYS A 256 24.57 7.24 -29.62
CA LYS A 256 25.91 7.78 -29.94
C LYS A 256 27.01 7.14 -29.12
N GLY A 257 26.77 6.82 -27.86
CA GLY A 257 27.70 6.13 -26.97
C GLY A 257 28.03 4.72 -27.48
N ILE A 258 27.01 3.97 -27.90
CA ILE A 258 27.17 2.62 -28.49
C ILE A 258 27.94 2.70 -29.82
N GLN A 259 27.70 3.73 -30.63
CA GLN A 259 28.43 3.96 -31.89
C GLN A 259 29.87 4.49 -31.68
N GLY A 260 30.28 4.79 -30.44
CA GLY A 260 31.60 5.34 -30.13
C GLY A 260 31.78 6.82 -30.46
N LEU A 261 30.68 7.56 -30.70
CA LEU A 261 30.69 8.99 -31.01
C LEU A 261 30.76 9.88 -29.76
N ILE A 262 30.33 9.35 -28.60
CA ILE A 262 30.38 10.02 -27.29
C ILE A 262 30.99 9.05 -26.27
N VAL A 263 31.68 9.59 -25.26
CA VAL A 263 32.21 8.80 -24.15
C VAL A 263 31.06 8.23 -23.32
N MET A 264 31.08 6.92 -23.08
CA MET A 264 30.13 6.26 -22.20
C MET A 264 30.36 6.73 -20.75
N SER A 265 29.45 7.57 -20.24
CA SER A 265 29.46 8.00 -18.85
C SER A 265 28.83 6.94 -17.95
N THR A 266 29.10 6.99 -16.64
CA THR A 266 28.46 6.10 -15.66
C THR A 266 26.93 6.12 -15.71
N SER A 267 26.34 7.29 -15.98
CA SER A 267 24.90 7.42 -16.18
C SER A 267 24.39 6.75 -17.46
N LEU A 268 25.15 6.77 -18.54
CA LEU A 268 24.78 6.08 -19.79
C LEU A 268 24.97 4.56 -19.66
N GLU A 269 25.98 4.10 -18.93
CA GLU A 269 26.15 2.69 -18.59
C GLU A 269 24.98 2.15 -17.76
N GLU A 270 24.50 2.92 -16.78
CA GLU A 270 23.33 2.57 -16.00
C GLU A 270 22.08 2.44 -16.88
N ILE A 271 21.84 3.41 -17.77
CA ILE A 271 20.72 3.36 -18.73
C ILE A 271 20.87 2.16 -19.67
N PHE A 272 22.07 1.89 -20.17
CA PHE A 272 22.35 0.74 -21.03
C PHE A 272 21.97 -0.57 -20.35
N ASN A 273 22.42 -0.77 -19.12
CA ASN A 273 22.12 -1.98 -18.35
C ASN A 273 20.62 -2.11 -18.04
N CYS A 274 19.97 -1.02 -17.59
CA CYS A 274 18.53 -1.03 -17.35
C CYS A 274 17.72 -1.41 -18.60
N ILE A 275 18.02 -0.79 -19.76
CA ILE A 275 17.32 -1.11 -21.01
C ILE A 275 17.60 -2.54 -21.45
N PHE A 276 18.84 -3.01 -21.33
CA PHE A 276 19.22 -4.38 -21.64
C PHE A 276 18.41 -5.41 -20.83
N ASP A 277 18.19 -5.11 -19.55
CA ASP A 277 17.41 -5.91 -18.60
C ASP A 277 15.90 -5.62 -18.64
N ALA A 278 15.43 -4.79 -19.59
CA ALA A 278 14.05 -4.35 -19.74
C ALA A 278 13.45 -3.65 -18.50
N HIS A 279 14.29 -3.01 -17.69
CA HIS A 279 13.93 -2.14 -16.58
C HIS A 279 13.88 -0.66 -16.99
N VAL A 280 13.12 0.14 -16.24
CA VAL A 280 13.07 1.59 -16.43
C VAL A 280 14.28 2.22 -15.73
N PRO A 281 15.10 3.02 -16.44
CA PRO A 281 16.21 3.75 -15.83
C PRO A 281 15.76 4.65 -14.67
N PRO A 282 16.53 4.71 -13.55
CA PRO A 282 16.15 5.50 -12.36
C PRO A 282 15.88 6.98 -12.64
N LEU A 283 16.60 7.58 -13.61
CA LEU A 283 16.41 8.97 -14.02
C LEU A 283 15.00 9.24 -14.56
N TRP A 284 14.38 8.27 -15.22
CA TRP A 284 13.03 8.42 -15.78
C TRP A 284 11.95 8.20 -14.71
N GLY A 285 12.22 7.38 -13.70
CA GLY A 285 11.34 7.10 -12.56
C GLY A 285 11.13 8.28 -11.59
N LYS A 286 11.88 9.38 -11.74
CA LYS A 286 11.72 10.58 -10.88
C LYS A 286 10.39 11.30 -11.06
N ALA A 287 9.79 11.22 -12.25
CA ALA A 287 8.52 11.89 -12.52
C ALA A 287 7.36 11.26 -11.74
N TYR A 288 7.23 9.95 -11.82
CA TYR A 288 6.23 9.17 -11.10
C TYR A 288 6.78 7.77 -10.76
N PRO A 289 6.46 7.23 -9.57
CA PRO A 289 6.93 5.91 -9.18
C PRO A 289 6.22 4.82 -9.99
N SER A 290 6.94 3.77 -10.36
CA SER A 290 6.40 2.61 -11.06
C SER A 290 7.32 1.41 -10.87
N GLN A 291 6.74 0.21 -10.77
CA GLN A 291 7.45 -1.06 -10.82
C GLN A 291 7.25 -1.79 -12.16
N LYS A 292 6.67 -1.09 -13.16
CA LYS A 292 6.40 -1.66 -14.48
C LYS A 292 7.70 -1.89 -15.25
N PRO A 293 7.82 -3.03 -15.97
CA PRO A 293 8.87 -3.22 -16.97
C PRO A 293 8.84 -2.14 -18.06
N LEU A 294 9.97 -1.92 -18.72
CA LEU A 294 10.17 -0.85 -19.70
C LEU A 294 9.05 -0.77 -20.76
N ALA A 295 8.61 -1.90 -21.30
CA ALA A 295 7.59 -1.96 -22.35
C ALA A 295 6.17 -1.60 -21.84
N SER A 296 5.78 -2.03 -20.63
CA SER A 296 4.49 -1.63 -20.05
C SER A 296 4.53 -0.19 -19.55
N TRP A 297 5.66 0.25 -18.98
CA TRP A 297 5.89 1.63 -18.57
C TRP A 297 5.80 2.61 -19.74
N THR A 298 6.37 2.29 -20.90
CA THR A 298 6.31 3.15 -22.09
C THR A 298 4.88 3.33 -22.60
N ARG A 299 4.07 2.26 -22.59
CA ARG A 299 2.64 2.33 -22.93
C ARG A 299 1.85 3.14 -21.90
N ASP A 300 2.15 2.95 -20.62
CA ASP A 300 1.55 3.72 -19.52
C ASP A 300 1.86 5.22 -19.65
N LEU A 301 3.11 5.58 -19.97
CA LEU A 301 3.52 6.95 -20.26
C LEU A 301 2.72 7.56 -21.42
N ALA A 302 2.54 6.84 -22.52
CA ALA A 302 1.77 7.33 -23.66
C ALA A 302 0.32 7.65 -23.27
N MET A 303 -0.35 6.76 -22.54
CA MET A 303 -1.71 6.98 -22.05
C MET A 303 -1.80 8.17 -21.07
N ARG A 304 -0.78 8.37 -20.23
CA ARG A 304 -0.71 9.52 -19.30
C ARG A 304 -0.67 10.84 -20.05
N VAL A 305 0.23 10.95 -21.02
CA VAL A 305 0.39 12.16 -21.85
C VAL A 305 -0.87 12.42 -22.66
N GLU A 306 -1.48 11.38 -23.25
CA GLU A 306 -2.73 11.49 -24.02
C GLU A 306 -3.86 12.15 -23.20
N GLN A 307 -4.00 11.82 -21.91
CA GLN A 307 -5.00 12.46 -21.04
C GLN A 307 -4.81 13.98 -20.99
N PHE A 308 -3.59 14.45 -20.77
CA PHE A 308 -3.30 15.89 -20.66
C PHE A 308 -3.32 16.58 -22.01
N GLU A 309 -2.92 15.90 -23.08
CA GLU A 309 -3.00 16.40 -24.44
C GLU A 309 -4.46 16.62 -24.85
N LEU A 310 -5.36 15.67 -24.58
CA LEU A 310 -6.79 15.82 -24.85
C LEU A 310 -7.42 16.94 -24.01
N TRP A 311 -7.03 17.07 -22.74
CA TRP A 311 -7.46 18.17 -21.88
C TRP A 311 -6.99 19.52 -22.44
N ALA A 312 -5.72 19.64 -22.81
CA ALA A 312 -5.13 20.83 -23.42
C ALA A 312 -5.83 21.23 -24.73
N LYS A 313 -5.99 20.28 -25.67
CA LYS A 313 -6.64 20.51 -26.97
C LYS A 313 -8.10 20.97 -26.84
N ARG A 314 -8.85 20.40 -25.90
CA ARG A 314 -10.26 20.76 -25.67
C ARG A 314 -10.43 22.01 -24.83
N ALA A 315 -9.37 22.49 -24.17
CA ALA A 315 -9.39 23.57 -23.18
C ALA A 315 -10.48 23.37 -22.10
N ARG A 316 -10.83 22.10 -21.81
CA ARG A 316 -11.88 21.72 -20.86
C ARG A 316 -11.48 20.44 -20.12
N PRO A 317 -11.74 20.35 -18.80
CA PRO A 317 -11.41 19.16 -18.03
C PRO A 317 -12.14 17.91 -18.53
N PRO A 318 -11.53 16.72 -18.42
CA PRO A 318 -12.19 15.46 -18.73
C PRO A 318 -13.35 15.20 -17.77
N VAL A 319 -14.35 14.43 -18.24
CA VAL A 319 -15.51 14.04 -17.41
C VAL A 319 -15.09 13.06 -16.31
N ILE A 320 -14.18 12.14 -16.65
CA ILE A 320 -13.61 11.16 -15.73
C ILE A 320 -12.09 11.34 -15.73
N PHE A 321 -11.50 11.53 -14.56
CA PHE A 321 -10.07 11.66 -14.39
C PHE A 321 -9.44 10.30 -14.09
N TRP A 322 -8.33 10.01 -14.75
CA TRP A 322 -7.45 8.93 -14.34
C TRP A 322 -6.45 9.48 -13.33
N LEU A 323 -6.73 9.28 -12.04
CA LEU A 323 -5.94 9.87 -10.95
C LEU A 323 -4.50 9.38 -10.97
N SER A 324 -4.29 8.11 -11.32
CA SER A 324 -2.93 7.57 -11.42
C SER A 324 -2.13 8.17 -12.54
N GLY A 325 -2.77 8.82 -13.51
CA GLY A 325 -2.10 9.52 -14.59
C GLY A 325 -1.41 10.82 -14.19
N PHE A 326 -1.67 11.37 -13.00
CA PHE A 326 -0.97 12.57 -12.52
C PHE A 326 0.41 12.23 -11.96
N THR A 327 1.39 13.11 -12.17
CA THR A 327 2.69 13.04 -11.47
C THR A 327 2.59 13.48 -10.02
N PHE A 328 1.65 14.38 -9.71
CA PHE A 328 1.37 14.85 -8.36
C PHE A 328 -0.15 14.89 -8.02
N PRO A 329 -0.80 13.72 -7.86
CA PRO A 329 -2.22 13.56 -7.51
C PRO A 329 -2.71 14.39 -6.32
N THR A 330 -1.90 14.55 -5.28
CA THR A 330 -2.27 15.34 -4.09
C THR A 330 -2.47 16.83 -4.43
N GLY A 331 -1.67 17.38 -5.35
CA GLY A 331 -1.84 18.73 -5.86
C GLY A 331 -3.13 18.88 -6.67
N PHE A 332 -3.50 17.87 -7.46
CA PHE A 332 -4.79 17.83 -8.16
C PHE A 332 -5.97 17.81 -7.19
N LEU A 333 -5.94 16.93 -6.18
CA LEU A 333 -6.98 16.86 -5.15
C LEU A 333 -7.10 18.19 -4.37
N THR A 334 -5.97 18.83 -4.06
CA THR A 334 -5.97 20.14 -3.40
C THR A 334 -6.58 21.22 -4.29
N ALA A 335 -6.24 21.23 -5.59
CA ALA A 335 -6.82 22.18 -6.55
C ALA A 335 -8.33 22.01 -6.70
N LEU A 336 -8.85 20.78 -6.61
CA LEU A 336 -10.28 20.50 -6.59
C LEU A 336 -10.97 21.09 -5.36
N LEU A 337 -10.39 20.92 -4.17
CA LEU A 337 -10.90 21.53 -2.94
C LEU A 337 -10.87 23.05 -3.03
N GLN A 338 -9.79 23.64 -3.57
CA GLN A 338 -9.70 25.08 -3.81
C GLN A 338 -10.75 25.59 -4.79
N SER A 339 -11.02 24.84 -5.86
CA SER A 339 -12.05 25.20 -6.85
C SER A 339 -13.45 25.18 -6.22
N SER A 340 -13.77 24.12 -5.46
CA SER A 340 -15.05 24.00 -4.76
C SER A 340 -15.23 25.05 -3.65
N ALA A 341 -14.16 25.33 -2.89
CA ALA A 341 -14.14 26.40 -1.89
C ALA A 341 -14.48 27.78 -2.48
N ARG A 342 -13.91 28.09 -3.65
CA ARG A 342 -14.20 29.36 -4.37
C ARG A 342 -15.63 29.40 -4.90
N GLN A 343 -16.14 28.30 -5.44
CA GLN A 343 -17.51 28.23 -5.98
C GLN A 343 -18.57 28.39 -4.88
N ASN A 344 -18.33 27.80 -3.72
CA ASN A 344 -19.27 27.77 -2.61
C ASN A 344 -19.02 28.86 -1.54
N ASN A 345 -17.97 29.68 -1.69
CA ASN A 345 -17.54 30.69 -0.72
C ASN A 345 -17.28 30.15 0.69
N ILE A 346 -16.59 29.01 0.80
CA ILE A 346 -16.27 28.34 2.06
C ILE A 346 -14.74 28.25 2.21
N PRO A 347 -14.18 28.38 3.43
CA PRO A 347 -12.77 28.10 3.66
C PRO A 347 -12.38 26.67 3.27
N VAL A 348 -11.24 26.50 2.59
CA VAL A 348 -10.74 25.18 2.16
C VAL A 348 -10.60 24.21 3.34
N ASP A 349 -10.21 24.71 4.51
CA ASP A 349 -10.00 23.90 5.73
C ASP A 349 -11.29 23.27 6.28
N ASN A 350 -12.46 23.82 5.92
CA ASN A 350 -13.77 23.28 6.33
C ASN A 350 -14.28 22.20 5.38
N LEU A 351 -13.60 21.98 4.25
CA LEU A 351 -13.97 20.96 3.28
C LEU A 351 -13.32 19.62 3.62
N SER A 352 -14.10 18.57 3.42
CA SER A 352 -13.65 17.18 3.50
C SER A 352 -14.17 16.38 2.32
N TRP A 353 -13.60 15.20 2.09
CA TRP A 353 -14.02 14.33 1.00
C TRP A 353 -15.16 13.41 1.44
N GLU A 354 -16.22 13.38 0.63
CA GLU A 354 -17.21 12.31 0.60
C GLU A 354 -16.95 11.47 -0.65
N PHE A 355 -16.82 10.15 -0.45
CA PHE A 355 -16.55 9.21 -1.53
C PHE A 355 -17.79 8.39 -1.86
N ILE A 356 -18.21 8.41 -3.13
CA ILE A 356 -19.38 7.66 -3.58
C ILE A 356 -18.94 6.77 -4.74
N VAL A 357 -18.87 5.46 -4.51
CA VAL A 357 -18.53 4.50 -5.56
C VAL A 357 -19.69 4.38 -6.54
N SER A 358 -19.40 4.52 -7.83
CA SER A 358 -20.40 4.39 -8.90
C SER A 358 -20.91 2.96 -9.02
N THR A 359 -22.22 2.82 -9.24
CA THR A 359 -22.85 1.54 -9.59
C THR A 359 -22.97 1.35 -11.10
N VAL A 360 -22.82 2.42 -11.89
CA VAL A 360 -22.90 2.41 -13.36
C VAL A 360 -21.52 2.34 -13.98
N ASP A 361 -21.45 1.77 -15.18
CA ASP A 361 -20.21 1.70 -15.96
C ASP A 361 -19.78 3.10 -16.44
N ASP A 362 -18.47 3.25 -16.67
CA ASP A 362 -17.84 4.49 -17.12
C ASP A 362 -18.49 5.08 -18.39
N SER A 363 -19.01 4.22 -19.29
CA SER A 363 -19.69 4.64 -20.52
C SER A 363 -20.97 5.45 -20.26
N ASN A 364 -21.61 5.25 -19.11
CA ASN A 364 -22.83 5.97 -18.72
C ASN A 364 -22.54 7.28 -17.98
N LEU A 365 -21.27 7.54 -17.61
CA LEU A 365 -20.83 8.77 -16.96
C LEU A 365 -20.45 9.82 -18.02
N VAL A 366 -21.45 10.28 -18.77
CA VAL A 366 -21.27 11.20 -19.91
C VAL A 366 -21.12 12.67 -19.48
N TYR A 367 -21.65 13.02 -18.30
CA TYR A 367 -21.64 14.39 -17.77
C TYR A 367 -20.79 14.49 -16.50
N PRO A 368 -20.07 15.61 -16.30
CA PRO A 368 -19.38 15.86 -15.04
C PRO A 368 -20.39 15.92 -13.88
N PRO A 369 -20.00 15.50 -12.67
CA PRO A 369 -20.88 15.61 -11.52
C PRO A 369 -21.07 17.10 -11.17
N LYS A 370 -22.18 17.42 -10.47
CA LYS A 370 -22.49 18.79 -10.07
C LYS A 370 -21.39 19.39 -9.17
N ASP A 371 -20.92 18.60 -8.22
CA ASP A 371 -19.83 18.94 -7.31
C ASP A 371 -18.75 17.87 -7.40
N GLY A 372 -17.47 18.25 -7.41
CA GLY A 372 -16.36 17.30 -7.40
C GLY A 372 -16.06 16.66 -8.75
N VAL A 373 -15.49 15.45 -8.75
CA VAL A 373 -15.04 14.76 -9.97
C VAL A 373 -15.22 13.25 -9.91
N TRP A 374 -15.32 12.62 -11.07
CA TRP A 374 -15.22 11.17 -11.21
C TRP A 374 -13.76 10.75 -11.36
N VAL A 375 -13.33 9.76 -10.58
CA VAL A 375 -11.98 9.20 -10.61
C VAL A 375 -12.04 7.72 -10.94
N ARG A 376 -11.28 7.30 -11.97
CA ARG A 376 -11.17 5.91 -12.40
C ARG A 376 -9.74 5.37 -12.25
N GLY A 377 -9.61 4.06 -12.44
CA GLY A 377 -8.32 3.37 -12.51
C GLY A 377 -7.66 3.17 -11.17
N LEU A 378 -8.45 2.97 -10.12
CA LEU A 378 -7.99 2.52 -8.81
C LEU A 378 -8.21 1.01 -8.70
N TYR A 379 -7.30 0.33 -8.03
CA TYR A 379 -7.36 -1.11 -7.80
C TYR A 379 -7.48 -1.38 -6.32
N LEU A 380 -8.39 -2.26 -5.92
CA LEU A 380 -8.53 -2.72 -4.54
C LEU A 380 -7.70 -3.98 -4.36
N GLU A 381 -6.77 -3.92 -3.40
CA GLU A 381 -5.91 -5.03 -3.00
C GLU A 381 -6.33 -5.56 -1.63
N GLY A 382 -6.33 -6.89 -1.46
CA GLY A 382 -6.63 -7.53 -0.19
C GLY A 382 -8.13 -7.58 0.16
N ALA A 383 -9.00 -7.25 -0.79
CA ALA A 383 -10.45 -7.40 -0.70
C ALA A 383 -11.09 -7.46 -2.10
N GLY A 384 -12.31 -8.00 -2.17
CA GLY A 384 -13.21 -7.88 -3.30
C GLY A 384 -14.18 -6.71 -3.16
N TRP A 385 -14.80 -6.32 -4.26
CA TRP A 385 -15.86 -5.30 -4.26
C TRP A 385 -17.19 -5.88 -4.72
N ASP A 386 -18.20 -5.86 -3.85
CA ASP A 386 -19.56 -6.23 -4.21
C ASP A 386 -20.27 -5.02 -4.84
N ARG A 387 -20.39 -5.04 -6.17
CA ARG A 387 -21.05 -3.98 -6.95
C ARG A 387 -22.54 -3.84 -6.63
N LYS A 388 -23.22 -4.92 -6.23
CA LYS A 388 -24.67 -4.89 -5.94
C LYS A 388 -24.95 -4.14 -4.64
N ASN A 389 -24.17 -4.45 -3.60
CA ASN A 389 -24.33 -3.84 -2.28
C ASN A 389 -23.43 -2.60 -2.06
N SER A 390 -22.54 -2.28 -3.02
CA SER A 390 -21.59 -1.17 -2.96
C SER A 390 -20.74 -1.20 -1.70
N CYS A 391 -20.18 -2.37 -1.38
CA CYS A 391 -19.37 -2.58 -0.19
C CYS A 391 -18.21 -3.57 -0.43
N LEU A 392 -17.28 -3.58 0.52
CA LEU A 392 -16.19 -4.57 0.55
C LEU A 392 -16.75 -5.97 0.77
N ALA A 393 -16.10 -6.93 0.12
CA ALA A 393 -16.36 -8.36 0.21
C ALA A 393 -15.03 -9.12 0.27
N GLU A 394 -15.05 -10.39 0.67
CA GLU A 394 -13.84 -11.21 0.63
C GLU A 394 -13.37 -11.38 -0.83
N ALA A 395 -12.06 -11.48 -1.00
CA ALA A 395 -11.45 -11.64 -2.30
C ALA A 395 -11.71 -13.05 -2.84
N GLU A 396 -12.00 -13.17 -4.13
CA GLU A 396 -12.11 -14.49 -4.78
C GLU A 396 -10.74 -15.21 -4.76
N PRO A 397 -10.71 -16.55 -4.69
CA PRO A 397 -9.47 -17.30 -4.71
C PRO A 397 -8.58 -16.93 -5.90
N MET A 398 -7.28 -16.76 -5.64
CA MET A 398 -6.26 -16.35 -6.63
C MET A 398 -6.45 -14.93 -7.21
N GLN A 399 -7.40 -14.15 -6.70
CA GLN A 399 -7.61 -12.75 -7.09
C GLN A 399 -7.28 -11.81 -5.91
N LEU A 400 -6.00 -11.47 -5.74
CA LEU A 400 -5.60 -10.52 -4.69
C LEU A 400 -6.07 -9.09 -4.98
N VAL A 401 -6.15 -8.73 -6.26
CA VAL A 401 -6.44 -7.38 -6.74
C VAL A 401 -7.68 -7.39 -7.62
N CYS A 402 -8.57 -6.41 -7.43
CA CYS A 402 -9.69 -6.16 -8.33
C CYS A 402 -9.77 -4.69 -8.75
N LEU A 403 -10.28 -4.43 -9.95
CA LEU A 403 -10.48 -3.06 -10.43
C LEU A 403 -11.69 -2.44 -9.72
N MET A 404 -11.49 -1.27 -9.09
CA MET A 404 -12.60 -0.54 -8.49
C MET A 404 -13.45 0.16 -9.55
N PRO A 405 -14.78 0.19 -9.37
CA PRO A 405 -15.62 1.09 -10.14
C PRO A 405 -15.20 2.55 -9.93
N THR A 406 -15.52 3.40 -10.89
CA THR A 406 -15.26 4.83 -10.82
C THR A 406 -15.85 5.43 -9.54
N ILE A 407 -15.05 6.21 -8.81
CA ILE A 407 -15.41 6.79 -7.51
C ILE A 407 -15.66 8.29 -7.70
N HIS A 408 -16.78 8.77 -7.16
CA HIS A 408 -17.07 10.19 -7.04
C HIS A 408 -16.27 10.78 -5.88
N PHE A 409 -15.40 11.73 -6.17
CA PHE A 409 -14.70 12.52 -5.16
C PHE A 409 -15.49 13.81 -4.98
N ARG A 410 -16.33 13.86 -3.95
CA ARG A 410 -17.22 14.99 -3.68
C ARG A 410 -16.72 15.82 -2.50
N PRO A 411 -16.37 17.10 -2.68
CA PRO A 411 -16.11 18.01 -1.57
C PRO A 411 -17.40 18.26 -0.77
N THR A 412 -17.32 18.16 0.55
CA THR A 412 -18.45 18.41 1.45
C THR A 412 -18.02 19.24 2.66
N GLU A 413 -18.93 20.07 3.16
CA GLU A 413 -18.71 20.83 4.38
C GLU A 413 -18.72 19.91 5.62
N SER A 414 -17.74 20.12 6.49
CA SER A 414 -17.52 19.40 7.74
C SER A 414 -17.08 17.95 7.57
N ARG A 415 -16.02 17.57 8.28
CA ARG A 415 -15.62 16.18 8.46
C ARG A 415 -16.67 15.47 9.31
N LYS A 416 -17.74 14.98 8.69
CA LYS A 416 -18.67 14.06 9.36
C LYS A 416 -17.83 12.91 9.91
N LYS A 417 -17.97 12.59 11.20
CA LYS A 417 -17.33 11.39 11.76
C LYS A 417 -17.69 10.22 10.84
N SER A 418 -16.70 9.41 10.46
CA SER A 418 -16.91 8.26 9.58
C SER A 418 -18.10 7.46 10.10
N ALA A 419 -19.08 7.23 9.24
CA ALA A 419 -20.30 6.54 9.63
C ALA A 419 -19.95 5.13 10.13
N LYS A 420 -20.70 4.62 11.11
CA LYS A 420 -20.56 3.22 11.53
C LYS A 420 -20.65 2.31 10.31
N GLY A 421 -19.71 1.38 10.17
CA GLY A 421 -19.61 0.48 9.01
C GLY A 421 -18.87 1.08 7.80
N MET A 422 -18.12 2.17 7.98
CA MET A 422 -17.15 2.64 6.99
C MET A 422 -15.73 2.22 7.37
N TYR A 423 -15.01 1.71 6.39
CA TYR A 423 -13.59 1.43 6.42
C TYR A 423 -12.85 2.54 5.70
N SER A 424 -12.03 3.27 6.46
CA SER A 424 -11.06 4.23 5.94
C SER A 424 -9.94 3.45 5.25
N CYS A 425 -10.02 3.34 3.92
CA CYS A 425 -9.08 2.59 3.09
C CYS A 425 -7.90 3.49 2.71
N PRO A 426 -6.64 3.10 2.98
CA PRO A 426 -5.50 3.86 2.48
C PRO A 426 -5.36 3.68 0.96
N CYS A 427 -5.01 4.76 0.25
CA CYS A 427 -4.71 4.74 -1.19
C CYS A 427 -3.23 5.06 -1.41
N TYR A 428 -2.53 4.19 -2.13
CA TYR A 428 -1.10 4.29 -2.44
C TYR A 428 -0.86 4.44 -3.95
N TYR A 429 0.30 4.99 -4.33
CA TYR A 429 0.68 5.12 -5.73
C TYR A 429 0.87 3.75 -6.43
N TYR A 430 1.47 2.80 -5.73
CA TYR A 430 1.85 1.48 -6.23
C TYR A 430 1.94 0.49 -5.04
N PRO A 431 2.05 -0.84 -5.27
CA PRO A 431 1.99 -1.86 -4.21
C PRO A 431 2.99 -1.67 -3.08
N ASP A 432 4.14 -1.04 -3.35
CA ASP A 432 5.09 -0.68 -2.29
C ASP A 432 4.60 0.51 -1.47
N ARG A 433 4.06 0.17 -0.30
CA ARG A 433 3.40 1.07 0.65
C ARG A 433 4.38 1.88 1.50
N ALA A 434 5.61 1.40 1.67
CA ALA A 434 6.65 2.13 2.40
C ALA A 434 7.04 3.43 1.67
N GLY A 435 7.02 3.39 0.34
CA GLY A 435 7.53 4.48 -0.50
C GLY A 435 9.05 4.57 -0.47
N SER A 436 9.58 5.64 -1.08
CA SER A 436 11.02 5.92 -1.10
C SER A 436 11.36 7.07 -0.15
N ALA A 437 12.66 7.21 0.18
CA ALA A 437 13.14 8.26 1.07
C ALA A 437 12.69 9.68 0.68
N ASP A 438 12.52 9.93 -0.62
CA ASP A 438 12.14 11.24 -1.17
C ASP A 438 10.63 11.40 -1.38
N ARG A 439 9.86 10.30 -1.39
CA ARG A 439 8.43 10.33 -1.75
C ARG A 439 7.65 9.23 -1.03
N ALA A 440 6.74 9.66 -0.15
CA ALA A 440 5.75 8.78 0.45
C ALA A 440 4.84 8.14 -0.61
N SER A 441 4.53 6.85 -0.45
CA SER A 441 3.62 6.13 -1.34
C SER A 441 2.15 6.44 -1.06
N PHE A 442 1.82 6.84 0.17
CA PHE A 442 0.45 7.19 0.57
C PHE A 442 -0.03 8.50 -0.09
N VAL A 443 -1.26 8.49 -0.58
CA VAL A 443 -1.89 9.62 -1.30
C VAL A 443 -3.06 10.21 -0.52
N ILE A 444 -4.05 9.38 -0.20
CA ILE A 444 -5.29 9.80 0.47
C ILE A 444 -5.98 8.60 1.12
N SER A 445 -6.80 8.83 2.13
CA SER A 445 -7.72 7.81 2.63
C SER A 445 -9.11 7.96 2.01
N ILE A 446 -9.67 6.85 1.53
CA ILE A 446 -10.97 6.76 0.87
C ILE A 446 -11.89 5.92 1.77
N ASP A 447 -12.99 6.52 2.22
CA ASP A 447 -13.97 5.82 3.05
C ASP A 447 -14.85 4.90 2.18
N LEU A 448 -14.77 3.60 2.44
CA LEU A 448 -15.53 2.54 1.75
C LEU A 448 -16.48 1.85 2.73
N ARG A 449 -17.62 1.34 2.25
CA ARG A 449 -18.52 0.55 3.11
C ARG A 449 -17.86 -0.79 3.44
N SER A 450 -17.78 -1.14 4.73
CA SER A 450 -17.14 -2.37 5.21
C SER A 450 -17.96 -3.64 4.92
N GLY A 451 -19.23 -3.50 4.53
CA GLY A 451 -20.11 -4.61 4.20
C GLY A 451 -20.54 -5.39 5.45
N THR A 452 -20.48 -6.72 5.36
CA THR A 452 -20.84 -7.63 6.47
C THR A 452 -19.78 -7.68 7.57
N MET A 453 -18.54 -7.31 7.26
CA MET A 453 -17.41 -7.37 8.20
C MET A 453 -17.15 -6.01 8.85
N THR A 454 -16.49 -6.02 10.00
CA THR A 454 -16.08 -4.78 10.69
C THR A 454 -14.91 -4.13 9.95
N PRO A 455 -14.69 -2.81 10.13
CA PRO A 455 -13.49 -2.14 9.60
C PRO A 455 -12.19 -2.82 10.03
N ASP A 456 -12.14 -3.34 11.26
CA ASP A 456 -10.96 -4.00 11.85
C ASP A 456 -10.55 -5.27 11.09
N HIS A 457 -11.52 -5.98 10.52
CA HIS A 457 -11.25 -7.11 9.62
C HIS A 457 -10.41 -6.67 8.42
N TRP A 458 -10.82 -5.58 7.75
CA TRP A 458 -10.13 -5.05 6.56
C TRP A 458 -8.77 -4.42 6.91
N ILE A 459 -8.60 -3.91 8.14
CA ILE A 459 -7.28 -3.50 8.64
C ILE A 459 -6.34 -4.71 8.68
N LYS A 460 -6.77 -5.83 9.27
CA LYS A 460 -5.94 -7.04 9.39
C LYS A 460 -5.64 -7.71 8.04
N ARG A 461 -6.58 -7.64 7.10
CA ARG A 461 -6.42 -8.09 5.71
C ARG A 461 -5.41 -7.24 4.92
N GLY A 462 -4.99 -6.10 5.46
CA GLY A 462 -4.13 -5.16 4.75
C GLY A 462 -4.80 -4.56 3.52
N THR A 463 -6.12 -4.37 3.55
CA THR A 463 -6.86 -3.88 2.39
C THR A 463 -6.42 -2.46 2.02
N ALA A 464 -6.14 -2.21 0.74
CA ALA A 464 -5.71 -0.90 0.28
C ALA A 464 -6.18 -0.63 -1.15
N LEU A 465 -6.22 0.66 -1.52
CA LEU A 465 -6.36 1.09 -2.90
C LEU A 465 -4.99 1.38 -3.50
N LEU A 466 -4.79 0.95 -4.73
CA LEU A 466 -3.57 1.16 -5.50
C LEU A 466 -3.89 1.94 -6.77
N MET A 467 -3.05 2.90 -7.11
CA MET A 467 -3.20 3.71 -8.32
C MET A 467 -2.54 3.05 -9.54
N SER A 468 -1.52 2.22 -9.32
CA SER A 468 -0.84 1.44 -10.34
C SER A 468 -0.53 0.05 -9.81
N LEU A 469 -0.38 -0.91 -10.73
CA LEU A 469 0.10 -2.26 -10.48
C LEU A 469 1.48 -2.48 -11.12
N ASP A 470 2.19 -3.49 -10.66
CA ASP A 470 3.57 -3.81 -11.09
C ASP A 470 3.62 -4.37 -12.52
N SER A 471 2.49 -4.89 -13.02
CA SER A 471 2.33 -5.40 -14.39
C SER A 471 1.35 -4.56 -15.18
#